data_AF-A0A1M3QVH7-F1
#
_entry.id   AF-A0A1M3QVH7-F1
#
_cell.length_a   1.000
_cell.length_b   1.000
_cell.length_c   1.000
_cell.angle_alpha   90.00
_cell.angle_beta   90.00
_cell.angle_gamma   90.00
#
_symmetry.space_group_name_H-M   'P 1'
#
loop_
_entity.id
_entity.type
_entity.pdbx_description
1 polymer ?
#
loop_
_entity_poly.entity_id
_entity_poly.type
_entity_poly.pdbx_seq_one_letter_code
_entity_poly.pdbx_strand_id
1 'polypeptide(L)'
;MTETIINLETVNPIEFFGVNNGKLDILKKKFPLLKILSRGTQIKLSGAPDQIGQAKEKIELLIQYLERNGNVSENYFEQILGGDDAETVDNFVERNPNDVLVFGPNGKSVRARTANQKRMVTAVDKNDIVFAIGPAGTGKTYTAVALAVRALKNKSVKKIILTRPAVEAGESLGFLPGDLKEKIDPYLRPLYDALDDMIPADKLGYYMSTRVIEIAPLAYMRGRTLDNAFIILDEAQNATDLQIKMFLTRIGANAKAIITGDLTQVDLPKHQKSGLEKATRILRNIDGITHIELDEDDVVRHRLVKAIIKAYDKDFERQQEYFNNQNQRPQGS
;
A
#
# COMPACT_ATOMS: atom_id res chain seq x y z
N MET A 1 27.45 -17.45 -35.87
CA MET A 1 26.15 -16.77 -35.76
C MET A 1 25.09 -17.83 -35.62
N THR A 2 24.30 -17.74 -34.56
CA THR A 2 23.25 -18.72 -34.24
C THR A 2 21.89 -18.06 -34.44
N GLU A 3 20.89 -18.84 -34.79
CA GLU A 3 19.51 -18.39 -34.90
C GLU A 3 18.62 -19.16 -33.92
N THR A 4 17.61 -18.50 -33.36
CA THR A 4 16.62 -19.12 -32.47
C THR A 4 15.25 -18.49 -32.73
N ILE A 5 14.21 -19.32 -32.69
CA ILE A 5 12.82 -18.89 -32.83
C ILE A 5 12.11 -19.13 -31.50
N ILE A 6 11.38 -18.11 -31.04
CA ILE A 6 10.55 -18.14 -29.85
C ILE A 6 9.10 -17.97 -30.29
N ASN A 7 8.23 -18.89 -29.85
CA ASN A 7 6.80 -18.85 -30.13
C ASN A 7 6.05 -18.12 -29.00
N LEU A 8 5.10 -17.28 -29.38
CA LEU A 8 4.27 -16.43 -28.52
C LEU A 8 2.79 -16.87 -28.58
N GLU A 9 2.50 -18.13 -28.88
CA GLU A 9 1.13 -18.63 -29.12
C GLU A 9 0.22 -18.47 -27.89
N THR A 10 0.80 -18.42 -26.70
CA THR A 10 0.10 -18.33 -25.42
C THR A 10 -0.24 -16.90 -25.00
N VAL A 11 0.26 -15.89 -25.72
CA VAL A 11 0.09 -14.47 -25.38
C VAL A 11 -0.44 -13.68 -26.57
N ASN A 12 -1.20 -12.61 -26.31
CA ASN A 12 -1.68 -11.73 -27.37
C ASN A 12 -0.48 -10.98 -28.01
N PRO A 13 -0.22 -11.12 -29.33
CA PRO A 13 0.89 -10.44 -30.00
C PRO A 13 0.86 -8.92 -29.86
N ILE A 14 -0.33 -8.31 -29.81
CA ILE A 14 -0.48 -6.86 -29.64
C ILE A 14 0.02 -6.43 -28.26
N GLU A 15 -0.27 -7.23 -27.22
CA GLU A 15 0.18 -6.94 -25.85
C GLU A 15 1.69 -7.16 -25.69
N PHE A 16 2.25 -8.12 -26.41
CA PHE A 16 3.70 -8.36 -26.40
C PHE A 16 4.48 -7.29 -27.19
N PHE A 17 4.10 -7.03 -28.44
CA PHE A 17 4.83 -6.12 -29.33
C PHE A 17 4.48 -4.64 -29.11
N GLY A 18 3.32 -4.36 -28.51
CA GLY A 18 2.81 -3.01 -28.30
C GLY A 18 2.20 -2.40 -29.56
N VAL A 19 1.40 -1.34 -29.35
CA VAL A 19 0.82 -0.54 -30.45
C VAL A 19 1.97 0.03 -31.28
N ASN A 20 1.88 -0.06 -32.60
CA ASN A 20 2.93 0.36 -33.54
C ASN A 20 4.33 -0.24 -33.25
N ASN A 21 4.40 -1.44 -32.65
CA ASN A 21 5.65 -2.11 -32.28
C ASN A 21 6.48 -1.41 -31.19
N GLY A 22 5.88 -0.52 -30.38
CA GLY A 22 6.61 0.24 -29.36
C GLY A 22 7.46 -0.62 -28.42
N LYS A 23 6.95 -1.77 -27.96
CA LYS A 23 7.68 -2.69 -27.05
C LYS A 23 8.74 -3.53 -27.79
N LEU A 24 8.50 -3.87 -29.05
CA LEU A 24 9.50 -4.53 -29.89
C LEU A 24 10.74 -3.64 -30.08
N ASP A 25 10.54 -2.34 -30.22
CA ASP A 25 11.64 -1.40 -30.37
C ASP A 25 12.43 -1.23 -29.07
N ILE A 26 11.76 -1.31 -27.91
CA ILE A 26 12.43 -1.41 -26.61
C ILE A 26 13.32 -2.67 -26.54
N LEU A 27 12.80 -3.83 -26.97
CA LEU A 27 13.57 -5.08 -27.00
C LEU A 27 14.81 -4.96 -27.89
N LYS A 28 14.67 -4.36 -29.08
CA LYS A 28 15.80 -4.09 -29.99
C LYS A 28 16.83 -3.13 -29.40
N LYS A 29 16.38 -2.08 -28.69
CA LYS A 29 17.27 -1.13 -28.00
C LYS A 29 18.07 -1.81 -26.90
N LYS A 30 17.48 -2.74 -26.15
CA LYS A 30 18.17 -3.48 -25.08
C LYS A 30 19.23 -4.43 -25.65
N PHE A 31 18.94 -5.09 -26.77
CA PHE A 31 19.84 -6.05 -27.41
C PHE A 31 20.30 -5.56 -28.79
N PRO A 32 21.09 -4.47 -28.88
CA PRO A 32 21.44 -3.84 -30.16
C PRO A 32 22.34 -4.72 -31.04
N LEU A 33 23.00 -5.72 -30.44
CA LEU A 33 23.87 -6.68 -31.13
C LEU A 33 23.09 -7.85 -31.76
N LEU A 34 21.79 -7.99 -31.48
CA LEU A 34 20.94 -9.02 -32.04
C LEU A 34 20.10 -8.48 -33.19
N LYS A 35 19.94 -9.29 -34.24
CA LYS A 35 18.88 -9.08 -35.23
C LYS A 35 17.60 -9.73 -34.72
N ILE A 36 16.62 -8.89 -34.36
CA ILE A 36 15.31 -9.31 -33.83
C ILE A 36 14.22 -9.04 -34.86
N LEU A 37 13.55 -10.09 -35.31
CA LEU A 37 12.44 -10.02 -36.27
C LEU A 37 11.18 -10.62 -35.67
N SER A 38 10.03 -9.97 -35.85
CA SER A 38 8.72 -10.51 -35.48
C SER A 38 7.92 -10.89 -36.72
N ARG A 39 7.17 -12.00 -36.64
CA ARG A 39 6.19 -12.41 -37.66
C ARG A 39 5.04 -13.15 -36.98
N GLY A 40 3.87 -12.55 -36.95
CA GLY A 40 2.70 -13.14 -36.29
C GLY A 40 2.97 -13.40 -34.82
N THR A 41 2.87 -14.66 -34.40
CA THR A 41 3.16 -15.14 -33.04
C THR A 41 4.61 -15.60 -32.85
N GLN A 42 5.54 -15.22 -33.73
CA GLN A 42 6.93 -15.67 -33.65
C GLN A 42 7.93 -14.51 -33.55
N ILE A 43 8.96 -14.70 -32.73
CA ILE A 43 10.17 -13.87 -32.68
C ILE A 43 11.35 -14.71 -33.15
N LYS A 44 12.10 -14.19 -34.12
CA LYS A 44 13.38 -14.73 -34.56
C LYS A 44 14.51 -13.87 -34.02
N LEU A 45 15.44 -14.49 -33.30
CA LEU A 45 16.69 -13.89 -32.82
C LEU A 45 17.86 -14.42 -33.66
N SER A 46 18.78 -13.54 -34.05
CA SER A 46 20.01 -13.95 -34.76
C SER A 46 21.20 -13.13 -34.26
N GLY A 47 22.28 -13.80 -33.87
CA GLY A 47 23.46 -13.14 -33.28
C GLY A 47 24.43 -14.09 -32.56
N ALA A 48 25.13 -13.55 -31.56
CA ALA A 48 26.06 -14.32 -30.72
C ALA A 48 25.30 -15.20 -29.70
N PRO A 49 25.76 -16.43 -29.41
CA PRO A 49 25.06 -17.36 -28.51
C PRO A 49 24.73 -16.78 -27.13
N ASP A 50 25.68 -16.09 -26.49
CA ASP A 50 25.49 -15.53 -25.14
C ASP A 50 24.40 -14.43 -25.13
N GLN A 51 24.38 -13.60 -26.17
CA GLN A 51 23.37 -12.55 -26.33
C GLN A 51 21.97 -13.15 -26.60
N ILE A 52 21.90 -14.22 -27.40
CA ILE A 52 20.65 -14.95 -27.62
C ILE A 52 20.15 -15.58 -26.32
N GLY A 53 21.04 -16.17 -25.52
CA GLY A 53 20.71 -16.75 -24.22
C GLY A 53 20.07 -15.73 -23.29
N GLN A 54 20.72 -14.58 -23.10
CA GLN A 54 20.20 -13.48 -22.27
C GLN A 54 18.86 -12.95 -22.78
N ALA A 55 18.74 -12.71 -24.10
CA ALA A 55 17.49 -12.22 -24.68
C ALA A 55 16.36 -13.23 -24.54
N LYS A 56 16.63 -14.52 -24.72
CA LYS A 56 15.66 -15.60 -24.56
C LYS A 56 15.13 -15.65 -23.13
N GLU A 57 16.00 -15.61 -22.13
CA GLU A 57 15.60 -15.61 -20.71
C GLU A 57 14.66 -14.45 -20.38
N LYS A 58 14.99 -13.23 -20.81
CA LYS A 58 14.13 -12.06 -20.59
C LYS A 58 12.80 -12.15 -21.35
N ILE A 59 12.81 -12.68 -22.59
CA ILE A 59 11.58 -12.88 -23.38
C ILE A 59 10.68 -13.93 -22.73
N GLU A 60 11.23 -15.01 -22.20
CA GLU A 60 10.47 -16.03 -21.47
C GLU A 60 9.84 -15.44 -20.20
N LEU A 61 10.55 -14.58 -19.46
CA LEU A 61 9.97 -13.85 -18.33
C LEU A 61 8.80 -12.94 -18.75
N LEU A 62 8.93 -12.25 -19.89
CA LEU A 62 7.87 -11.41 -20.45
C LEU A 62 6.64 -12.23 -20.85
N ILE A 63 6.83 -13.40 -21.48
CA ILE A 63 5.75 -14.32 -21.85
C ILE A 63 5.02 -14.77 -20.58
N GLN A 64 5.75 -15.28 -19.57
CA GLN A 64 5.16 -15.74 -18.32
C GLN A 64 4.37 -14.62 -17.61
N TYR A 65 4.89 -13.39 -17.62
CA TYR A 65 4.17 -12.26 -17.05
C TYR A 65 2.88 -11.96 -17.80
N LEU A 66 2.91 -11.95 -19.14
CA LEU A 66 1.76 -11.68 -19.98
C LEU A 66 0.70 -12.79 -19.89
N GLU A 67 1.09 -14.06 -19.82
CA GLU A 67 0.18 -15.18 -19.58
C GLU A 67 -0.60 -15.00 -18.28
N ARG A 68 0.04 -14.47 -17.24
CA ARG A 68 -0.56 -14.27 -15.91
C ARG A 68 -1.40 -12.99 -15.80
N ASN A 69 -0.97 -11.88 -16.43
CA ASN A 69 -1.54 -10.55 -16.20
C ASN A 69 -2.34 -10.00 -17.40
N GLY A 70 -2.25 -10.63 -18.57
CA GLY A 70 -2.96 -10.24 -19.79
C GLY A 70 -2.41 -9.00 -20.50
N ASN A 71 -1.73 -8.09 -19.79
CA ASN A 71 -1.09 -6.92 -20.36
C ASN A 71 0.23 -6.57 -19.64
N VAL A 72 1.03 -5.70 -20.25
CA VAL A 72 2.27 -5.15 -19.67
C VAL A 72 2.47 -3.71 -20.12
N SER A 73 2.83 -2.79 -19.21
CA SER A 73 3.15 -1.41 -19.58
C SER A 73 4.58 -1.30 -20.13
N GLU A 74 4.87 -0.27 -20.93
CA GLU A 74 6.22 -0.06 -21.51
C GLU A 74 7.30 0.09 -20.43
N ASN A 75 7.04 0.89 -19.39
CA ASN A 75 7.95 1.05 -18.26
C ASN A 75 8.25 -0.29 -17.55
N TYR A 76 7.25 -1.16 -17.43
CA TYR A 76 7.43 -2.47 -16.79
C TYR A 76 8.14 -3.46 -17.72
N PHE A 77 7.88 -3.38 -19.02
CA PHE A 77 8.60 -4.10 -20.06
C PHE A 77 10.11 -3.77 -20.01
N GLU A 78 10.46 -2.48 -19.91
CA GLU A 78 11.86 -2.03 -19.73
C GLU A 78 12.51 -2.56 -18.45
N GLN A 79 11.77 -2.59 -17.34
CA GLN A 79 12.29 -3.12 -16.08
C GLN A 79 12.60 -4.61 -16.16
N ILE A 80 11.74 -5.42 -16.79
CA ILE A 80 11.99 -6.86 -16.98
C ILE A 80 13.24 -7.07 -17.83
N LEU A 81 13.42 -6.26 -18.87
CA LEU A 81 14.63 -6.31 -19.71
C LEU A 81 15.89 -5.79 -18.99
N GLY A 82 15.73 -4.93 -17.98
CA GLY A 82 16.81 -4.25 -17.26
C GLY A 82 17.31 -4.94 -15.99
N GLY A 83 16.49 -5.77 -15.33
CA GLY A 83 16.82 -6.33 -14.02
C GLY A 83 17.77 -7.53 -14.11
N ASP A 84 19.06 -7.32 -13.83
CA ASP A 84 20.06 -8.39 -13.67
C ASP A 84 20.29 -8.78 -12.19
N ASP A 85 19.58 -8.14 -11.25
CA ASP A 85 19.67 -8.48 -9.84
C ASP A 85 18.72 -9.63 -9.48
N ALA A 86 19.25 -10.67 -8.83
CA ALA A 86 18.52 -11.86 -8.39
C ALA A 86 17.29 -11.53 -7.51
N GLU A 87 17.31 -10.44 -6.75
CA GLU A 87 16.16 -9.94 -5.98
C GLU A 87 14.99 -9.45 -6.87
N THR A 88 15.28 -8.97 -8.08
CA THR A 88 14.24 -8.59 -9.05
C THR A 88 13.56 -9.83 -9.60
N VAL A 89 14.34 -10.91 -9.81
CA VAL A 89 13.89 -12.21 -10.36
C VAL A 89 13.09 -13.03 -9.37
N ASP A 90 13.47 -13.03 -8.09
CA ASP A 90 12.70 -13.70 -7.03
C ASP A 90 11.31 -13.03 -6.85
N ASN A 91 11.27 -11.71 -7.05
CA ASN A 91 10.03 -10.94 -7.16
C ASN A 91 9.21 -11.21 -8.43
N PHE A 92 9.74 -11.90 -9.44
CA PHE A 92 9.04 -12.24 -10.69
C PHE A 92 8.37 -13.63 -10.64
N VAL A 93 8.87 -14.59 -9.85
CA VAL A 93 8.43 -15.99 -9.88
C VAL A 93 7.22 -16.26 -8.96
N GLU A 94 7.12 -15.62 -7.79
CA GLU A 94 6.04 -15.86 -6.80
C GLU A 94 4.97 -14.75 -6.72
N ARG A 95 4.23 -14.47 -7.78
CA ARG A 95 3.14 -13.47 -7.70
C ARG A 95 1.83 -14.02 -8.22
N ASN A 96 1.04 -14.57 -7.30
CA ASN A 96 -0.35 -14.95 -7.53
C ASN A 96 -1.15 -13.73 -8.01
N PRO A 97 -1.93 -13.82 -9.09
CA PRO A 97 -2.85 -12.76 -9.54
C PRO A 97 -3.81 -12.30 -8.43
N ASN A 98 -4.10 -13.17 -7.45
CA ASN A 98 -4.91 -12.88 -6.28
C ASN A 98 -4.29 -11.85 -5.30
N ASP A 99 -3.01 -11.49 -5.46
CA ASP A 99 -2.36 -10.48 -4.61
C ASP A 99 -2.70 -9.03 -5.03
N VAL A 100 -3.34 -8.85 -6.20
CA VAL A 100 -3.84 -7.54 -6.63
C VAL A 100 -5.13 -7.19 -5.90
N LEU A 101 -5.08 -6.10 -5.13
CA LEU A 101 -6.23 -5.61 -4.39
C LEU A 101 -7.10 -4.71 -5.25
N VAL A 102 -6.47 -3.76 -5.95
CA VAL A 102 -7.17 -2.76 -6.76
C VAL A 102 -6.33 -2.41 -7.98
N PHE A 103 -6.99 -2.31 -9.14
CA PHE A 103 -6.45 -1.59 -10.30
C PHE A 103 -6.87 -0.12 -10.21
N GLY A 104 -5.89 0.75 -10.02
CA GLY A 104 -6.03 2.21 -9.98
C GLY A 104 -5.98 2.85 -11.37
N PRO A 105 -5.91 4.19 -11.44
CA PRO A 105 -5.78 4.91 -12.69
C PRO A 105 -4.58 4.44 -13.53
N ASN A 106 -4.71 4.48 -14.85
CA ASN A 106 -3.65 4.09 -15.81
C ASN A 106 -3.11 2.67 -15.62
N GLY A 107 -3.89 1.77 -15.04
CA GLY A 107 -3.49 0.37 -14.83
C GLY A 107 -2.52 0.16 -13.65
N LYS A 108 -2.28 1.18 -12.81
CA LYS A 108 -1.45 1.04 -11.61
C LYS A 108 -2.08 0.00 -10.66
N SER A 109 -1.44 -1.14 -10.48
CA SER A 109 -1.94 -2.17 -9.56
C SER A 109 -1.49 -1.90 -8.12
N VAL A 110 -2.44 -1.83 -7.20
CA VAL A 110 -2.20 -1.82 -5.74
C VAL A 110 -2.25 -3.26 -5.23
N ARG A 111 -1.23 -3.66 -4.48
CA ARG A 111 -1.02 -5.05 -4.04
C ARG A 111 -0.57 -5.10 -2.58
N ALA A 112 -0.91 -6.17 -1.88
CA ALA A 112 -0.25 -6.53 -0.63
C ALA A 112 1.14 -7.12 -0.94
N ARG A 113 2.20 -6.45 -0.48
CA ARG A 113 3.58 -6.79 -0.80
C ARG A 113 4.21 -7.72 0.22
N THR A 114 3.90 -7.50 1.50
CA THR A 114 4.57 -8.17 2.62
C THR A 114 3.69 -9.26 3.21
N ALA A 115 4.27 -10.17 3.99
CA ALA A 115 3.52 -11.27 4.59
C ALA A 115 2.39 -10.78 5.50
N ASN A 116 2.62 -9.76 6.33
CA ASN A 116 1.60 -9.22 7.24
C ASN A 116 0.52 -8.45 6.49
N GLN A 117 0.86 -7.77 5.38
CA GLN A 117 -0.15 -7.18 4.49
C GLN A 117 -1.05 -8.28 3.88
N LYS A 118 -0.49 -9.40 3.42
CA LYS A 118 -1.27 -10.53 2.88
C LYS A 118 -2.15 -11.18 3.96
N ARG A 119 -1.65 -11.29 5.20
CA ARG A 119 -2.45 -11.71 6.36
C ARG A 119 -3.62 -10.76 6.60
N MET A 120 -3.40 -9.44 6.50
CA MET A 120 -4.45 -8.44 6.63
C MET A 120 -5.54 -8.60 5.56
N VAL A 121 -5.17 -8.88 4.30
CA VAL A 121 -6.13 -9.17 3.22
C VAL A 121 -7.01 -10.35 3.58
N THR A 122 -6.40 -11.45 4.04
CA THR A 122 -7.11 -12.68 4.40
C THR A 122 -7.99 -12.50 5.65
N ALA A 123 -7.52 -11.70 6.61
CA ALA A 123 -8.20 -11.41 7.86
C ALA A 123 -9.53 -10.68 7.65
N VAL A 124 -9.55 -9.69 6.73
CA VAL A 124 -10.74 -8.89 6.42
C VAL A 124 -11.87 -9.72 5.83
N ASP A 125 -11.54 -10.78 5.09
CA ASP A 125 -12.56 -11.66 4.50
C ASP A 125 -13.25 -12.53 5.57
N LYS A 126 -12.53 -12.89 6.64
CA LYS A 126 -13.00 -13.78 7.71
C LYS A 126 -13.57 -13.07 8.95
N ASN A 127 -13.27 -11.78 9.12
CA ASN A 127 -13.59 -11.03 10.32
C ASN A 127 -14.36 -9.75 9.96
N ASP A 128 -15.17 -9.26 10.89
CA ASP A 128 -15.89 -8.00 10.75
C ASP A 128 -15.02 -6.82 11.19
N ILE A 129 -14.11 -7.05 12.15
CA ILE A 129 -13.22 -6.02 12.68
C ILE A 129 -11.77 -6.51 12.62
N VAL A 130 -10.89 -5.71 12.02
CA VAL A 130 -9.45 -5.98 11.98
C VAL A 130 -8.71 -4.81 12.60
N PHE A 131 -7.93 -5.06 13.64
CA PHE A 131 -6.93 -4.11 14.12
C PHE A 131 -5.63 -4.36 13.35
N ALA A 132 -5.10 -3.33 12.69
CA ALA A 132 -3.83 -3.39 11.97
C ALA A 132 -2.84 -2.40 12.59
N ILE A 133 -1.92 -2.91 13.40
CA ILE A 133 -1.06 -2.11 14.28
C ILE A 133 0.38 -2.29 13.87
N GLY A 134 1.09 -1.19 13.68
CA GLY A 134 2.51 -1.25 13.38
C GLY A 134 3.11 0.10 13.04
N PRO A 135 4.43 0.16 12.80
CA PRO A 135 5.14 1.40 12.55
C PRO A 135 4.61 2.20 11.35
N ALA A 136 4.95 3.49 11.27
CA ALA A 136 4.68 4.30 10.08
C ALA A 136 5.44 3.80 8.84
N GLY A 137 4.75 3.71 7.71
CA GLY A 137 5.34 3.26 6.43
C GLY A 137 5.26 1.75 6.16
N THR A 138 4.66 0.97 7.06
CA THR A 138 4.33 -0.46 6.87
C THR A 138 3.17 -0.68 5.89
N GLY A 139 2.53 0.39 5.42
CA GLY A 139 1.42 0.32 4.47
C GLY A 139 0.08 -0.07 5.08
N LYS A 140 -0.07 -0.08 6.42
CA LYS A 140 -1.34 -0.41 7.11
C LYS A 140 -2.55 0.36 6.57
N THR A 141 -2.49 1.69 6.54
CA THR A 141 -3.57 2.56 6.06
C THR A 141 -3.80 2.40 4.56
N TYR A 142 -2.72 2.40 3.77
CA TYR A 142 -2.82 2.27 2.31
C TYR A 142 -3.45 0.93 1.89
N THR A 143 -3.06 -0.16 2.54
CA THR A 143 -3.64 -1.49 2.30
C THR A 143 -5.10 -1.53 2.76
N ALA A 144 -5.45 -0.87 3.87
CA ALA A 144 -6.81 -0.81 4.37
C ALA A 144 -7.73 -0.09 3.37
N VAL A 145 -7.30 1.07 2.85
CA VAL A 145 -8.03 1.82 1.83
C VAL A 145 -8.20 0.97 0.56
N ALA A 146 -7.15 0.24 0.14
CA ALA A 146 -7.24 -0.67 -1.01
C ALA A 146 -8.30 -1.76 -0.81
N LEU A 147 -8.37 -2.37 0.38
CA LEU A 147 -9.38 -3.36 0.72
C LEU A 147 -10.80 -2.78 0.73
N ALA A 148 -10.97 -1.55 1.24
CA ALA A 148 -12.25 -0.85 1.20
C ALA A 148 -12.72 -0.57 -0.23
N VAL A 149 -11.81 -0.07 -1.09
CA VAL A 149 -12.09 0.19 -2.51
C VAL A 149 -12.42 -1.11 -3.24
N ARG A 150 -11.70 -2.21 -2.96
CA ARG A 150 -12.00 -3.54 -3.48
C ARG A 150 -13.41 -3.98 -3.11
N ALA A 151 -13.78 -3.87 -1.83
CA ALA A 151 -15.11 -4.24 -1.34
C ALA A 151 -16.22 -3.41 -1.98
N LEU A 152 -15.99 -2.11 -2.19
CA LEU A 152 -16.95 -1.24 -2.89
C LEU A 152 -17.08 -1.61 -4.38
N LYS A 153 -15.96 -1.83 -5.08
CA LYS A 153 -15.96 -2.25 -6.50
C LYS A 153 -16.67 -3.61 -6.69
N ASN A 154 -16.49 -4.53 -5.75
CA ASN A 154 -17.13 -5.85 -5.74
C ASN A 154 -18.59 -5.81 -5.24
N LYS A 155 -19.12 -4.63 -4.88
CA LYS A 155 -20.48 -4.43 -4.34
C LYS A 155 -20.74 -5.21 -3.04
N SER A 156 -19.69 -5.61 -2.32
CA SER A 156 -19.80 -6.25 -0.99
C SER A 156 -20.25 -5.25 0.07
N VAL A 157 -19.95 -3.97 -0.14
CA VAL A 157 -20.45 -2.84 0.66
C VAL A 157 -21.04 -1.78 -0.25
N LYS A 158 -21.90 -0.92 0.31
CA LYS A 158 -22.53 0.20 -0.40
C LYS A 158 -21.78 1.52 -0.20
N LYS A 159 -20.95 1.61 0.85
CA LYS A 159 -20.28 2.86 1.26
C LYS A 159 -18.90 2.59 1.84
N ILE A 160 -17.98 3.53 1.65
CA ILE A 160 -16.71 3.60 2.41
C ILE A 160 -16.77 4.81 3.34
N ILE A 161 -16.36 4.62 4.59
CA ILE A 161 -16.25 5.71 5.57
C ILE A 161 -14.82 5.71 6.11
N LEU A 162 -14.06 6.75 5.80
CA LEU A 162 -12.72 6.96 6.31
C LEU A 162 -12.77 8.00 7.42
N THR A 163 -12.24 7.67 8.58
CA THR A 163 -12.28 8.57 9.73
C THR A 163 -10.99 8.56 10.50
N ARG A 164 -10.65 9.71 11.08
CA ARG A 164 -9.43 9.93 11.86
C ARG A 164 -9.77 10.77 13.10
N PRO A 165 -9.19 10.49 14.28
CA PRO A 165 -9.30 11.37 15.43
C PRO A 165 -8.69 12.74 15.11
N ALA A 166 -9.36 13.82 15.49
CA ALA A 166 -8.75 15.15 15.43
C ALA A 166 -7.79 15.29 16.62
N VAL A 167 -6.50 15.48 16.35
CA VAL A 167 -5.48 15.75 17.37
C VAL A 167 -4.64 16.93 16.93
N GLU A 168 -4.41 17.85 17.87
CA GLU A 168 -3.54 19.02 17.69
C GLU A 168 -2.07 18.60 17.83
N ALA A 169 -1.57 17.85 16.84
CA ALA A 169 -0.18 17.45 16.81
C ALA A 169 0.67 18.59 16.19
N GLY A 170 1.32 19.38 17.04
CA GLY A 170 2.32 20.38 16.63
C GLY A 170 1.79 21.80 16.43
N GLU A 171 0.65 21.98 15.76
CA GLU A 171 -0.03 23.27 15.61
C GLU A 171 -1.45 23.17 16.16
N SER A 172 -1.86 24.11 17.03
CA SER A 172 -3.24 24.07 17.54
C SER A 172 -4.21 24.37 16.39
N LEU A 173 -5.22 23.50 16.22
CA LEU A 173 -6.28 23.63 15.22
C LEU A 173 -6.96 25.02 15.25
N GLY A 174 -6.86 25.74 16.37
CA GLY A 174 -7.28 27.13 16.50
C GLY A 174 -6.59 28.11 15.54
N PHE A 175 -5.33 27.89 15.16
CA PHE A 175 -4.49 28.85 14.42
C PHE A 175 -4.53 28.71 12.89
N LEU A 176 -5.02 27.60 12.35
CA LEU A 176 -5.18 27.47 10.90
C LEU A 176 -6.29 28.45 10.42
N PRO A 177 -6.07 29.26 9.37
CA PRO A 177 -7.13 30.11 8.84
C PRO A 177 -8.23 29.26 8.19
N GLY A 178 -9.47 29.73 8.20
CA GLY A 178 -10.60 29.08 7.51
C GLY A 178 -11.68 28.49 8.42
N ASP A 179 -12.67 27.86 7.78
CA ASP A 179 -13.74 27.15 8.47
C ASP A 179 -13.24 25.85 9.14
N LEU A 180 -14.07 25.23 9.99
CA LEU A 180 -13.67 24.01 10.70
C LEU A 180 -13.26 22.87 9.75
N LYS A 181 -13.81 22.85 8.53
CA LYS A 181 -13.51 21.83 7.52
C LYS A 181 -12.14 22.08 6.88
N GLU A 182 -11.81 23.32 6.56
CA GLU A 182 -10.50 23.73 6.04
C GLU A 182 -9.38 23.45 7.05
N LYS A 183 -9.68 23.57 8.36
CA LYS A 183 -8.73 23.27 9.44
C LYS A 183 -8.40 21.79 9.62
N ILE A 184 -9.34 20.90 9.34
CA ILE A 184 -9.15 19.44 9.50
C ILE A 184 -8.63 18.78 8.23
N ASP A 185 -8.80 19.40 7.07
CA ASP A 185 -8.48 18.81 5.76
C ASP A 185 -7.01 18.37 5.63
N PRO A 186 -6.01 19.12 6.14
CA PRO A 186 -4.61 18.68 6.12
C PRO A 186 -4.38 17.33 6.80
N TYR A 187 -5.09 17.06 7.91
CA TYR A 187 -4.97 15.80 8.66
C TYR A 187 -5.60 14.62 7.92
N LEU A 188 -6.57 14.90 7.05
CA LEU A 188 -7.27 13.90 6.25
C LEU A 188 -6.62 13.69 4.88
N ARG A 189 -5.71 14.59 4.46
CA ARG A 189 -5.02 14.55 3.16
C ARG A 189 -4.43 13.18 2.79
N PRO A 190 -3.74 12.44 3.70
CA PRO A 190 -3.21 11.12 3.35
C PRO A 190 -4.28 10.10 2.90
N LEU A 191 -5.52 10.23 3.41
CA LEU A 191 -6.64 9.38 3.01
C LEU A 191 -7.16 9.74 1.61
N TYR A 192 -7.16 11.04 1.25
CA TYR A 192 -7.48 11.48 -0.10
C TYR A 192 -6.44 10.97 -1.10
N ASP A 193 -5.15 11.16 -0.80
CA ASP A 193 -4.06 10.74 -1.69
C ASP A 193 -4.09 9.23 -1.94
N ALA A 194 -4.43 8.42 -0.92
CA ALA A 194 -4.60 6.97 -1.09
C ALA A 194 -5.76 6.61 -2.02
N LEU A 195 -6.86 7.36 -1.99
CA LEU A 195 -8.01 7.13 -2.88
C LEU A 195 -7.72 7.57 -4.32
N ASP A 196 -7.03 8.68 -4.52
CA ASP A 196 -6.60 9.18 -5.84
C ASP A 196 -5.76 8.13 -6.58
N ASP A 197 -4.93 7.39 -5.83
CA ASP A 197 -4.12 6.29 -6.33
C ASP A 197 -4.93 5.07 -6.81
N MET A 198 -6.20 4.95 -6.40
CA MET A 198 -7.02 3.74 -6.54
C MET A 198 -8.29 3.93 -7.38
N ILE A 199 -8.74 5.17 -7.53
CA ILE A 199 -10.00 5.53 -8.19
C ILE A 199 -9.74 6.71 -9.15
N PRO A 200 -10.17 6.61 -10.42
CA PRO A 200 -10.09 7.74 -11.35
C PRO A 200 -10.78 9.01 -10.81
N ALA A 201 -10.17 10.17 -11.03
CA ALA A 201 -10.58 11.45 -10.44
C ALA A 201 -12.08 11.75 -10.59
N ASP A 202 -12.63 11.64 -11.80
CA ASP A 202 -14.06 11.91 -12.06
C ASP A 202 -14.99 11.02 -11.24
N LYS A 203 -14.62 9.74 -11.12
CA LYS A 203 -15.38 8.74 -10.37
C LYS A 203 -15.26 8.95 -8.87
N LEU A 204 -14.07 9.31 -8.40
CA LEU A 204 -13.85 9.66 -6.99
C LEU A 204 -14.66 10.90 -6.61
N GLY A 205 -14.65 11.94 -7.46
CA GLY A 205 -15.46 13.15 -7.27
C GLY A 205 -16.95 12.85 -7.19
N TYR A 206 -17.46 11.97 -8.06
CA TYR A 206 -18.84 11.49 -7.99
C TYR A 206 -19.14 10.73 -6.69
N TYR A 207 -18.26 9.82 -6.27
CA TYR A 207 -18.45 9.06 -5.02
C TYR A 207 -18.43 9.95 -3.78
N MET A 208 -17.60 10.99 -3.75
CA MET A 208 -17.57 11.97 -2.66
C MET A 208 -18.85 12.82 -2.64
N SER A 209 -19.28 13.34 -3.79
CA SER A 209 -20.49 14.19 -3.87
C SER A 209 -21.77 13.45 -3.51
N THR A 210 -21.85 12.17 -3.86
CA THR A 210 -22.98 11.28 -3.52
C THR A 210 -22.83 10.61 -2.14
N ARG A 211 -21.76 10.89 -1.40
CA ARG A 211 -21.41 10.29 -0.10
C ARG A 211 -21.33 8.75 -0.14
N VAL A 212 -20.99 8.16 -1.28
CA VAL A 212 -20.60 6.74 -1.41
C VAL A 212 -19.22 6.52 -0.78
N ILE A 213 -18.35 7.52 -0.87
CA ILE A 213 -17.13 7.61 -0.05
C ILE A 213 -17.28 8.85 0.82
N GLU A 214 -17.03 8.69 2.12
CA GLU A 214 -17.11 9.78 3.10
C GLU A 214 -15.80 9.82 3.87
N ILE A 215 -15.16 10.99 3.92
CA ILE A 215 -14.00 11.24 4.79
C ILE A 215 -14.42 12.28 5.82
N ALA A 216 -14.34 11.92 7.11
CA ALA A 216 -14.81 12.80 8.19
C ALA A 216 -14.08 12.54 9.51
N PRO A 217 -13.96 13.53 10.40
CA PRO A 217 -13.40 13.33 11.74
C PRO A 217 -14.18 12.32 12.56
N LEU A 218 -13.52 11.65 13.50
CA LEU A 218 -14.12 10.62 14.35
C LEU A 218 -15.39 11.09 15.10
N ALA A 219 -15.45 12.36 15.46
CA ALA A 219 -16.61 12.95 16.13
C ALA A 219 -17.92 12.80 15.33
N TYR A 220 -17.83 12.75 13.99
CA TYR A 220 -18.99 12.63 13.10
C TYR A 220 -19.60 11.22 13.10
N MET A 221 -18.95 10.25 13.74
CA MET A 221 -19.50 8.90 13.91
C MET A 221 -20.52 8.81 15.05
N ARG A 222 -20.57 9.82 15.93
CA ARG A 222 -21.48 9.84 17.08
C ARG A 222 -22.94 9.75 16.64
N GLY A 223 -23.71 8.86 17.25
CA GLY A 223 -25.14 8.70 17.00
C GLY A 223 -25.49 8.03 15.66
N ARG A 224 -24.50 7.53 14.91
CA ARG A 224 -24.73 6.81 13.65
C ARG A 224 -24.78 5.30 13.86
N THR A 225 -25.45 4.61 12.96
CA THR A 225 -25.25 3.18 12.74
C THR A 225 -24.69 3.03 11.33
N LEU A 226 -23.58 2.31 11.20
CA LEU A 226 -22.79 2.24 9.97
C LEU A 226 -23.03 0.90 9.28
N ASP A 227 -24.24 0.70 8.74
CA ASP A 227 -24.62 -0.54 8.06
C ASP A 227 -24.11 -0.60 6.61
N ASN A 228 -23.83 -1.81 6.12
CA ASN A 228 -23.42 -2.09 4.74
C ASN A 228 -22.24 -1.21 4.26
N ALA A 229 -21.32 -0.88 5.16
CA ALA A 229 -20.22 0.03 4.92
C ALA A 229 -18.87 -0.63 5.23
N PHE A 230 -17.82 -0.18 4.54
CA PHE A 230 -16.45 -0.46 4.91
C PHE A 230 -15.88 0.76 5.62
N ILE A 231 -15.58 0.62 6.91
CA ILE A 231 -15.15 1.73 7.76
C ILE A 231 -13.66 1.60 8.07
N ILE A 232 -12.91 2.69 7.98
CA ILE A 232 -11.52 2.74 8.40
C ILE A 232 -11.39 3.81 9.46
N LEU A 233 -10.94 3.43 10.66
CA LEU A 233 -10.47 4.36 11.68
C LEU A 233 -8.95 4.42 11.61
N ASP A 234 -8.43 5.50 11.03
CA ASP A 234 -7.00 5.73 10.87
C ASP A 234 -6.40 6.50 12.05
N GLU A 235 -5.12 6.24 12.33
CA GLU A 235 -4.37 6.75 13.48
C GLU A 235 -5.12 6.60 14.81
N ALA A 236 -5.65 5.41 15.04
CA ALA A 236 -6.48 5.11 16.21
C ALA A 236 -5.71 5.25 17.54
N GLN A 237 -4.37 5.26 17.54
CA GLN A 237 -3.60 5.54 18.74
C GLN A 237 -3.91 6.94 19.31
N ASN A 238 -4.40 7.84 18.46
CA ASN A 238 -4.80 9.20 18.77
C ASN A 238 -6.26 9.32 19.20
N ALA A 239 -6.95 8.20 19.46
CA ALA A 239 -8.29 8.17 20.04
C ALA A 239 -8.24 7.79 21.53
N THR A 240 -9.08 8.42 22.33
CA THR A 240 -9.33 8.05 23.73
C THR A 240 -10.14 6.75 23.85
N ASP A 241 -10.14 6.12 25.02
CA ASP A 241 -10.96 4.94 25.34
C ASP A 241 -12.46 5.15 25.02
N LEU A 242 -12.99 6.33 25.37
CA LEU A 242 -14.38 6.69 25.08
C LEU A 242 -14.64 6.78 23.57
N GLN A 243 -13.70 7.31 22.80
CA GLN A 243 -13.82 7.43 21.34
C GLN A 243 -13.72 6.07 20.64
N ILE A 244 -12.81 5.19 21.05
CA ILE A 244 -12.72 3.83 20.50
C ILE A 244 -13.99 3.04 20.81
N LYS A 245 -14.46 3.07 22.06
CA LYS A 245 -15.72 2.42 22.44
C LYS A 245 -16.90 3.00 21.66
N MET A 246 -16.97 4.32 21.53
CA MET A 246 -18.00 4.99 20.73
C MET A 246 -17.99 4.45 19.31
N PHE A 247 -16.83 4.46 18.64
CA PHE A 247 -16.66 4.00 17.26
C PHE A 247 -17.08 2.54 17.06
N LEU A 248 -16.54 1.62 17.87
CA LEU A 248 -16.80 0.18 17.73
C LEU A 248 -18.29 -0.14 17.87
N THR A 249 -19.01 0.58 18.74
CA THR A 249 -20.46 0.40 18.92
C THR A 249 -21.31 1.04 17.81
N ARG A 250 -20.72 1.67 16.79
CA ARG A 250 -21.46 2.17 15.61
C ARG A 250 -21.44 1.17 14.44
N ILE A 251 -20.60 0.13 14.50
CA ILE A 251 -20.47 -0.86 13.44
C ILE A 251 -21.79 -1.63 13.33
N GLY A 252 -22.44 -1.51 12.18
CA GLY A 252 -23.76 -2.05 11.91
C GLY A 252 -23.73 -3.41 11.22
N ALA A 253 -24.90 -3.85 10.74
CA ALA A 253 -25.03 -5.10 10.00
C ALA A 253 -24.32 -5.03 8.64
N ASN A 254 -23.70 -6.13 8.24
CA ASN A 254 -22.92 -6.26 6.99
C ASN A 254 -21.84 -5.19 6.83
N ALA A 255 -21.34 -4.64 7.94
CA ALA A 255 -20.26 -3.68 7.95
C ALA A 255 -18.93 -4.40 8.19
N LYS A 256 -17.86 -3.86 7.62
CA LYS A 256 -16.48 -4.26 7.93
C LYS A 256 -15.71 -3.06 8.42
N ALA A 257 -14.85 -3.24 9.42
CA ALA A 257 -14.05 -2.17 9.97
C ALA A 257 -12.56 -2.56 10.04
N ILE A 258 -11.69 -1.65 9.63
CA ILE A 258 -10.25 -1.74 9.91
C ILE A 258 -9.86 -0.56 10.80
N ILE A 259 -9.20 -0.86 11.92
CA ILE A 259 -8.65 0.12 12.83
C ILE A 259 -7.13 0.09 12.68
N THR A 260 -6.56 1.15 12.10
CA THR A 260 -5.11 1.28 11.91
C THR A 260 -4.51 2.17 12.99
N GLY A 261 -3.30 1.85 13.43
CA GLY A 261 -2.58 2.72 14.36
C GLY A 261 -1.14 2.29 14.62
N ASP A 262 -0.42 3.16 15.32
CA ASP A 262 0.95 2.93 15.77
C ASP A 262 1.04 3.27 17.26
N LEU A 263 1.18 2.25 18.13
CA LEU A 263 1.22 2.46 19.58
C LEU A 263 2.47 3.25 20.04
N THR A 264 3.48 3.40 19.19
CA THR A 264 4.68 4.18 19.49
C THR A 264 4.54 5.67 19.16
N GLN A 265 3.52 6.06 18.37
CA GLN A 265 3.30 7.43 17.90
C GLN A 265 2.01 8.04 18.46
N VAL A 266 1.92 8.16 19.78
CA VAL A 266 0.76 8.75 20.46
C VAL A 266 0.94 10.26 20.57
N ASP A 267 0.09 11.01 19.84
CA ASP A 267 0.08 12.48 19.84
C ASP A 267 -0.90 13.07 20.87
N LEU A 268 -1.52 12.23 21.69
CA LEU A 268 -2.44 12.68 22.74
C LEU A 268 -1.71 13.49 23.82
N PRO A 269 -2.39 14.48 24.44
CA PRO A 269 -1.85 15.19 25.60
C PRO A 269 -1.44 14.20 26.70
N LYS A 270 -0.36 14.50 27.44
CA LYS A 270 0.23 13.59 28.45
C LYS A 270 -0.74 13.02 29.51
N HIS A 271 -1.85 13.70 29.76
CA HIS A 271 -2.87 13.27 30.73
C HIS A 271 -3.92 12.32 30.14
N GLN A 272 -3.93 12.11 28.82
CA GLN A 272 -4.85 11.23 28.12
C GLN A 272 -4.11 9.98 27.65
N LYS A 273 -4.69 8.81 27.93
CA LYS A 273 -4.18 7.53 27.43
C LYS A 273 -4.87 7.16 26.13
N SER A 274 -4.11 6.52 25.24
CA SER A 274 -4.67 5.93 24.03
C SER A 274 -5.69 4.84 24.37
N GLY A 275 -6.86 4.90 23.74
CA GLY A 275 -7.85 3.84 23.79
C GLY A 275 -7.45 2.60 22.98
N LEU A 276 -6.57 2.76 21.98
CA LEU A 276 -6.15 1.67 21.11
C LEU A 276 -5.44 0.57 21.90
N GLU A 277 -4.48 0.93 22.77
CA GLU A 277 -3.73 -0.01 23.60
C GLU A 277 -4.66 -0.85 24.50
N LYS A 278 -5.68 -0.20 25.08
CA LYS A 278 -6.65 -0.89 25.92
C LYS A 278 -7.56 -1.80 25.09
N ALA A 279 -8.06 -1.31 23.96
CA ALA A 279 -8.93 -2.07 23.06
C ALA A 279 -8.25 -3.34 22.55
N THR A 280 -6.97 -3.26 22.17
CA THR A 280 -6.20 -4.39 21.66
C THR A 280 -5.89 -5.45 22.69
N ARG A 281 -5.98 -5.11 23.98
CA ARG A 281 -5.88 -6.08 25.08
C ARG A 281 -7.23 -6.72 25.39
N ILE A 282 -8.30 -5.93 25.49
CA ILE A 282 -9.60 -6.43 26.00
C ILE A 282 -10.44 -7.13 24.93
N LEU A 283 -10.20 -6.86 23.64
CA LEU A 283 -11.00 -7.40 22.53
C LEU A 283 -10.39 -8.63 21.85
N ARG A 284 -9.24 -9.15 22.33
CA ARG A 284 -8.50 -10.24 21.68
C ARG A 284 -9.28 -11.54 21.47
N ASN A 285 -10.22 -11.83 22.36
CA ASN A 285 -10.93 -13.11 22.41
C ASN A 285 -12.38 -12.99 21.91
N ILE A 286 -12.72 -11.92 21.19
CA ILE A 286 -14.06 -11.72 20.64
C ILE A 286 -14.07 -12.28 19.22
N ASP A 287 -15.01 -13.19 18.95
CA ASP A 287 -15.20 -13.75 17.62
C ASP A 287 -15.56 -12.65 16.60
N GLY A 288 -15.04 -12.77 15.38
CA GLY A 288 -15.16 -11.74 14.34
C GLY A 288 -14.25 -10.52 14.54
N ILE A 289 -13.41 -10.48 15.58
CA ILE A 289 -12.35 -9.47 15.76
C ILE A 289 -10.98 -10.14 15.66
N THR A 290 -10.07 -9.56 14.89
CA THR A 290 -8.69 -10.03 14.81
C THR A 290 -7.68 -8.90 14.86
N HIS A 291 -6.45 -9.24 15.22
CA HIS A 291 -5.33 -8.32 15.37
C HIS A 291 -4.19 -8.75 14.47
N ILE A 292 -3.74 -7.85 13.61
CA ILE A 292 -2.59 -8.00 12.72
C ILE A 292 -1.54 -7.02 13.17
N GLU A 293 -0.40 -7.55 13.58
CA GLU A 293 0.80 -6.77 13.89
C GLU A 293 1.65 -6.67 12.63
N LEU A 294 1.97 -5.43 12.24
CA LEU A 294 2.93 -5.09 11.20
C LEU A 294 4.21 -4.59 11.86
N ASP A 295 5.35 -4.87 11.26
CA ASP A 295 6.67 -4.60 11.83
C ASP A 295 7.57 -3.83 10.84
N GLU A 296 8.84 -3.63 11.20
CA GLU A 296 9.79 -2.88 10.37
C GLU A 296 10.10 -3.58 9.03
N ASP A 297 9.97 -4.91 8.96
CA ASP A 297 10.16 -5.67 7.72
C ASP A 297 9.04 -5.38 6.71
N ASP A 298 7.88 -4.92 7.19
CA ASP A 298 6.79 -4.47 6.34
C ASP A 298 7.02 -3.06 5.73
N VAL A 299 8.10 -2.36 6.10
CA VAL A 299 8.36 -0.99 5.65
C VAL A 299 8.89 -0.98 4.21
N VAL A 300 7.97 -0.66 3.30
CA VAL A 300 8.26 -0.49 1.86
C VAL A 300 8.59 0.98 1.58
N ARG A 301 9.84 1.36 1.86
CA ARG A 301 10.38 2.71 1.55
C ARG A 301 11.50 2.62 0.51
N HIS A 302 11.65 3.69 -0.25
CA HIS A 302 12.75 3.84 -1.20
C HIS A 302 14.11 3.68 -0.49
N ARG A 303 15.10 3.04 -1.14
CA ARG A 303 16.42 2.74 -0.57
C ARG A 303 17.09 3.98 0.06
N LEU A 304 16.99 5.13 -0.60
CA LEU A 304 17.53 6.40 -0.10
C LEU A 304 16.84 6.85 1.19
N VAL A 305 15.51 6.71 1.29
CA VAL A 305 14.76 7.07 2.50
C VAL A 305 15.15 6.17 3.67
N LYS A 306 15.33 4.85 3.43
CA LYS A 306 15.86 3.93 4.46
C LYS A 306 17.25 4.35 4.92
N ALA A 307 18.13 4.75 4.00
CA ALA A 307 19.48 5.22 4.34
C ALA A 307 19.46 6.53 5.16
N ILE A 308 18.56 7.46 4.85
CA ILE A 308 18.37 8.71 5.61
C ILE A 308 17.90 8.39 7.02
N ILE A 309 16.85 7.58 7.19
CA ILE A 309 16.32 7.19 8.52
C ILE A 309 17.45 6.58 9.37
N LYS A 310 18.18 5.60 8.82
CA LYS A 310 19.31 4.97 9.51
C LYS A 310 20.42 5.94 9.90
N ALA A 311 20.64 7.02 9.13
CA ALA A 311 21.63 8.04 9.47
C ALA A 311 21.18 8.89 10.67
N TYR A 312 19.88 9.24 10.74
CA TYR A 312 19.30 9.96 11.88
C TYR A 312 19.24 9.10 13.14
N ASP A 313 18.82 7.84 13.03
CA ASP A 313 18.74 6.91 14.18
C ASP A 313 20.13 6.73 14.83
N LYS A 314 21.17 6.54 14.00
CA LYS A 314 22.56 6.45 14.47
C LYS A 314 23.08 7.71 15.17
N ASP A 315 22.59 8.89 14.77
CA ASP A 315 22.97 10.13 15.43
C ASP A 315 22.25 10.25 16.78
N PHE A 316 20.96 9.92 16.81
CA PHE A 316 20.16 9.89 18.03
C PHE A 316 20.71 8.91 19.07
N GLU A 317 21.09 7.70 18.67
CA GLU A 317 21.78 6.71 19.53
C GLU A 317 23.09 7.27 20.10
N ARG A 318 23.93 7.88 19.26
CA ARG A 318 25.18 8.53 19.71
C ARG A 318 24.93 9.65 20.71
N GLN A 319 23.89 10.46 20.50
CA GLN A 319 23.53 11.53 21.44
C GLN A 319 23.08 10.94 22.77
N GLN A 320 22.26 9.88 22.77
CA GLN A 320 21.85 9.21 24.01
C GLN A 320 23.03 8.58 24.76
N GLU A 321 23.94 7.91 24.06
CA GLU A 321 25.19 7.39 24.66
C GLU A 321 26.03 8.52 25.28
N TYR A 322 26.13 9.66 24.59
CA TYR A 322 26.84 10.83 25.10
C TYR A 322 26.20 11.40 26.38
N PHE A 323 24.87 11.54 26.40
CA PHE A 323 24.14 12.00 27.60
C PHE A 323 24.26 11.02 28.78
N ASN A 324 24.16 9.72 28.51
CA ASN A 324 24.32 8.68 29.54
C ASN A 324 25.74 8.67 30.12
N ASN A 325 26.76 8.88 29.29
CA ASN A 325 28.16 8.96 29.72
C ASN A 325 28.50 10.25 30.48
N GLN A 326 27.80 11.36 30.23
CA GLN A 326 27.98 12.59 31.03
C GLN A 326 27.33 12.50 32.41
N ASN A 327 26.16 11.87 32.53
CA ASN A 327 25.46 11.69 33.81
C ASN A 327 26.13 10.66 34.75
N GLN A 328 27.08 9.87 34.25
CA GLN A 328 27.87 8.91 35.04
C GLN A 328 29.20 9.49 35.54
N ARG A 329 29.54 10.75 35.24
CA ARG A 329 30.71 11.40 35.84
C ARG A 329 30.38 11.82 37.27
N PRO A 330 31.11 11.35 38.31
CA PRO A 330 30.89 11.84 39.66
C PRO A 330 31.17 13.34 39.68
N GLN A 331 30.25 14.12 40.29
CA GLN A 331 30.55 15.49 40.65
C GLN A 331 31.75 15.45 41.59
N GLY A 332 32.91 15.87 41.06
CA GLY A 332 34.17 15.85 41.78
C GLY A 332 34.10 16.70 43.05
N SER A 333 34.68 16.12 44.10
CA SER A 333 34.86 16.58 45.47
C SER A 333 35.47 17.97 45.64
#